data_AF-A0A5J4RRH7-F1
#
_entry.id   AF-A0A5J4RRH7-F1
#
_cell.length_a   1.000
_cell.length_b   1.000
_cell.length_c   1.000
_cell.angle_alpha   90.00
_cell.angle_beta   90.00
_cell.angle_gamma   90.00
#
_symmetry.space_group_name_H-M   'P 1'
#
loop_
_entity.id
_entity.type
_entity.pdbx_description
1 polymer ?
#
loop_
_entity_poly.entity_id
_entity_poly.type
_entity_poly.pdbx_seq_one_letter_code
_entity_poly.pdbx_strand_id
1 'polypeptide(L)'
;LKNNQKEIEEMNYKAIALKLGLPETASEQDVLNSIGILLGFKAANETLKTEKATLQGEIDSLKLAGITNMVEEAVKAGKVTQDKKDHFITLGKNMGADGLKLTLDAIPAAVKPLNLINNGTGGTGTVVAAGDWKKLSEVPSDKIMELRTNDKETYMKLYKAEYGVDCPSY
;
A
#
# COMPACT_ATOMS: atom_id res chain seq x y z
N LEU A 1 7.70 72.01 30.14
CA LEU A 1 7.68 71.24 28.87
C LEU A 1 8.81 70.20 28.83
N LYS A 2 10.10 70.59 28.82
CA LYS A 2 11.22 69.62 28.78
C LYS A 2 11.27 68.62 29.96
N ASN A 3 10.82 69.02 31.16
CA ASN A 3 10.87 68.17 32.35
C ASN A 3 9.83 67.04 32.30
N ASN A 4 8.59 67.37 31.94
CA ASN A 4 7.51 66.39 31.80
C ASN A 4 7.80 65.36 30.70
N GLN A 5 8.54 65.75 29.65
CA GLN A 5 8.85 64.87 28.53
C GLN A 5 9.83 63.75 28.93
N LYS A 6 10.86 64.08 29.73
CA LYS A 6 11.78 63.08 30.31
C LYS A 6 11.07 62.11 31.26
N GLU A 7 10.15 62.62 32.07
CA GLU A 7 9.40 61.83 33.05
C GLU A 7 8.47 60.80 32.36
N ILE A 8 7.86 61.18 31.23
CA ILE A 8 7.06 60.28 30.38
C ILE A 8 7.94 59.21 29.72
N GLU A 9 9.11 59.58 29.21
CA GLU A 9 10.06 58.64 28.60
C GLU A 9 10.57 57.59 29.61
N GLU A 10 10.90 58.02 30.84
CA GLU A 10 11.28 57.11 31.93
C GLU A 10 10.13 56.17 32.33
N MET A 11 8.89 56.67 32.44
CA MET A 11 7.72 55.82 32.70
C MET A 11 7.50 54.78 31.60
N ASN A 12 7.62 55.18 30.33
CA ASN A 12 7.47 54.28 29.19
C ASN A 12 8.56 53.21 29.18
N TYR A 13 9.80 53.58 29.49
CA TYR A 13 10.92 52.66 29.56
C TYR A 13 10.73 51.60 30.68
N LYS A 14 10.33 52.03 31.89
CA LYS A 14 10.00 51.11 33.00
C LYS A 14 8.86 50.15 32.62
N ALA A 15 7.83 50.66 31.94
CA ALA A 15 6.72 49.84 31.47
C ALA A 15 7.16 48.78 30.44
N ILE A 16 8.10 49.11 29.55
CA ILE A 16 8.68 48.16 28.59
C ILE A 16 9.48 47.07 29.32
N ALA A 17 10.35 47.45 30.25
CA ALA A 17 11.12 46.48 31.05
C ALA A 17 10.20 45.48 31.77
N LEU A 18 9.16 45.98 32.45
CA LEU A 18 8.16 45.13 33.10
C LEU A 18 7.42 44.20 32.15
N LYS A 19 7.02 44.68 30.96
CA LYS A 19 6.36 43.85 29.93
C LYS A 19 7.27 42.75 29.39
N LEU A 20 8.58 42.97 29.39
CA LEU A 20 9.60 41.98 29.04
C LEU A 20 9.90 41.01 30.20
N GLY A 21 9.28 41.19 31.36
CA GLY A 21 9.54 40.39 32.57
C GLY A 21 10.81 40.80 33.32
N LEU A 22 11.38 41.96 33.00
CA LEU A 22 12.55 42.53 33.65
C LEU A 22 12.13 43.48 34.80
N PRO A 23 12.99 43.72 35.81
CA PRO A 23 12.71 44.71 36.85
C PRO A 23 12.63 46.14 36.28
N GLU A 24 11.90 47.03 36.96
CA GLU A 24 11.80 48.45 36.56
C GLU A 24 13.15 49.19 36.55
N THR A 25 14.15 48.64 37.24
CA THR A 25 15.54 49.16 37.28
C THR A 25 16.45 48.51 36.25
N ALA A 26 15.92 47.71 35.30
CA ALA A 26 16.71 47.05 34.27
C ALA A 26 17.41 48.07 33.37
N SER A 27 18.69 47.81 33.07
CA SER A 27 19.47 48.71 32.21
C SER A 27 18.99 48.65 30.76
N GLU A 28 19.29 49.69 29.98
CA GLU A 28 18.94 49.74 28.55
C GLU A 28 19.51 48.52 27.80
N GLN A 29 20.72 48.10 28.19
CA GLN A 29 21.35 46.92 27.63
C GLN A 29 20.56 45.64 27.93
N ASP A 30 19.99 45.49 29.14
CA ASP A 30 19.19 44.31 29.49
C ASP A 30 17.90 44.24 28.68
N VAL A 31 17.23 45.39 28.50
CA VAL A 31 16.03 45.52 27.65
C VAL A 31 16.36 45.19 26.19
N LEU A 32 17.45 45.74 25.65
CA LEU A 32 17.89 45.46 24.29
C LEU A 32 18.26 43.98 24.09
N ASN A 33 18.94 43.36 25.06
CA ASN A 33 19.27 41.94 25.03
C ASN A 33 17.99 41.08 25.01
N SER A 34 17.01 41.40 25.87
CA SER A 34 15.73 40.68 25.91
C SER A 34 14.94 40.82 24.61
N ILE A 35 14.95 42.01 23.99
CA ILE A 35 14.35 42.24 22.67
C ILE A 35 15.05 41.40 21.61
N GLY A 36 16.39 41.36 21.63
CA GLY A 36 17.18 40.53 20.72
C GLY A 36 16.82 39.05 20.80
N ILE A 37 16.69 38.52 22.03
CA ILE A 37 16.25 37.14 22.27
C ILE A 37 14.84 36.90 21.71
N LEU A 38 13.88 37.81 21.98
CA LEU A 38 12.51 37.70 21.47
C LEU A 38 12.44 37.75 19.94
N LEU A 39 13.24 38.60 19.31
CA LEU A 39 13.35 38.66 17.85
C LEU A 39 13.95 37.37 17.29
N GLY A 40 14.97 36.81 17.95
CA GLY A 40 15.54 35.51 17.62
C GLY A 40 14.50 34.39 17.70
N PHE A 41 13.73 34.32 18.79
CA PHE A 41 12.64 33.36 18.92
C PHE A 41 11.53 33.56 17.89
N LYS A 42 11.19 34.81 17.57
CA LYS A 42 10.22 35.11 16.51
C LYS A 42 10.69 34.57 15.17
N ALA A 43 11.94 34.83 14.80
CA ALA A 43 12.52 34.32 13.55
C ALA A 43 12.54 32.77 13.53
N ALA A 44 13.00 32.14 14.59
CA ALA A 44 13.04 30.69 14.72
C ALA A 44 11.63 30.06 14.63
N ASN A 45 10.63 30.67 15.28
CA ASN A 45 9.25 30.19 15.23
C ASN A 45 8.65 30.29 13.83
N GLU A 46 8.93 31.34 13.07
CA GLU A 46 8.47 31.43 11.68
C GLU A 46 9.13 30.36 10.81
N THR A 47 10.44 30.12 10.96
CA THR A 47 11.13 29.02 10.29
C THR A 47 10.51 27.66 10.64
N LEU A 48 10.29 27.38 11.93
CA LEU A 48 9.69 26.13 12.39
C LEU A 48 8.26 25.93 11.86
N LYS A 49 7.46 26.99 11.74
CA LYS A 49 6.13 26.92 11.12
C LYS A 49 6.23 26.53 9.65
N THR A 50 7.13 27.14 8.90
CA THR A 50 7.35 26.82 7.49
C THR A 50 7.82 25.38 7.33
N GLU A 51 8.83 24.96 8.09
CA GLU A 51 9.36 23.60 8.04
C GLU A 51 8.29 22.56 8.40
N LYS A 52 7.50 22.81 9.45
CA LYS A 52 6.38 21.95 9.83
C LYS A 52 5.35 21.83 8.71
N ALA A 53 5.03 22.93 8.02
CA ALA A 53 4.11 22.90 6.90
C ALA A 53 4.66 22.07 5.72
N THR A 54 5.95 22.23 5.41
CA THR A 54 6.64 21.45 4.38
C THR A 54 6.62 19.96 4.72
N LEU A 55 7.06 19.59 5.92
CA LEU A 55 7.09 18.20 6.38
C LEU A 55 5.70 17.57 6.39
N GLN A 56 4.67 18.31 6.82
CA GLN A 56 3.30 17.82 6.78
C GLN A 56 2.85 17.54 5.33
N GLY A 57 3.17 18.44 4.38
CA GLY A 57 2.88 18.23 2.97
C GLY A 57 3.62 17.01 2.38
N GLU A 58 4.89 16.81 2.74
CA GLU A 58 5.66 15.63 2.33
C GLU A 58 5.07 14.33 2.88
N ILE A 59 4.69 14.32 4.17
CA ILE A 59 4.02 13.17 4.80
C ILE A 59 2.72 12.83 4.08
N ASP A 60 1.89 13.83 3.78
CA ASP A 60 0.61 13.60 3.11
C ASP A 60 0.79 13.10 1.67
N SER A 61 1.80 13.61 0.96
CA SER A 61 2.21 13.14 -0.35
C SER A 61 2.69 11.68 -0.31
N LEU A 62 3.57 11.33 0.63
CA LEU A 62 4.07 9.96 0.81
C LEU A 62 2.95 8.99 1.18
N LYS A 63 2.03 9.37 2.06
CA LYS A 63 0.86 8.57 2.40
C LYS A 63 -0.02 8.33 1.18
N LEU A 64 -0.28 9.37 0.38
CA LEU A 64 -1.07 9.25 -0.85
C LEU A 64 -0.39 8.33 -1.88
N ALA A 65 0.92 8.47 -2.06
CA ALA A 65 1.70 7.60 -2.93
C ALA A 65 1.62 6.13 -2.46
N GLY A 66 1.81 5.87 -1.16
CA GLY A 66 1.68 4.54 -0.58
C GLY A 66 0.30 3.91 -0.78
N ILE A 67 -0.77 4.69 -0.54
CA ILE A 67 -2.16 4.26 -0.80
C ILE A 67 -2.35 3.93 -2.27
N THR A 68 -1.88 4.81 -3.17
CA THR A 68 -2.02 4.62 -4.62
C THR A 68 -1.33 3.33 -5.09
N ASN A 69 -0.09 3.11 -4.64
CA ASN A 69 0.67 1.91 -4.97
C ASN A 69 -0.04 0.64 -4.49
N MET A 70 -0.57 0.65 -3.27
CA MET A 70 -1.30 -0.49 -2.72
C MET A 70 -2.56 -0.83 -3.53
N VAL A 71 -3.31 0.18 -3.98
CA VAL A 71 -4.46 -0.05 -4.87
C VAL A 71 -4.01 -0.56 -6.24
N GLU A 72 -2.92 -0.04 -6.79
CA GLU A 72 -2.37 -0.53 -8.07
C GLU A 72 -1.93 -1.99 -8.00
N GLU A 73 -1.29 -2.40 -6.91
CA GLU A 73 -0.93 -3.79 -6.65
C GLU A 73 -2.18 -4.68 -6.54
N ALA A 74 -3.22 -4.22 -5.84
CA ALA A 74 -4.47 -4.96 -5.74
C ALA A 74 -5.20 -5.09 -7.09
N VAL A 75 -5.09 -4.07 -7.95
CA VAL A 75 -5.60 -4.15 -9.32
C VAL A 75 -4.82 -5.16 -10.15
N LYS A 76 -3.48 -5.14 -10.08
CA LYS A 76 -2.62 -6.13 -10.77
C LYS A 76 -2.88 -7.56 -10.28
N ALA A 77 -3.15 -7.72 -8.99
CA ALA A 77 -3.50 -9.00 -8.39
C ALA A 77 -4.94 -9.48 -8.71
N GLY A 78 -5.73 -8.69 -9.45
CA GLY A 78 -7.10 -9.03 -9.80
C GLY A 78 -8.06 -9.04 -8.61
N LYS A 79 -7.71 -8.37 -7.50
CA LYS A 79 -8.56 -8.19 -6.33
C LYS A 79 -9.49 -6.98 -6.50
N VAL A 80 -9.00 -5.94 -7.17
CA VAL A 80 -9.73 -4.70 -7.46
C VAL A 80 -9.80 -4.51 -8.98
N THR A 81 -10.91 -4.02 -9.49
CA THR A 81 -11.05 -3.69 -10.91
C THR A 81 -10.59 -2.25 -11.18
N GLN A 82 -10.13 -1.99 -12.41
CA GLN A 82 -9.60 -0.67 -12.78
C GLN A 82 -10.62 0.46 -12.57
N ASP A 83 -11.91 0.21 -12.79
CA ASP A 83 -13.00 1.18 -12.62
C ASP A 83 -13.26 1.56 -11.15
N LYS A 84 -12.76 0.76 -10.18
CA LYS A 84 -12.89 1.04 -8.75
C LYS A 84 -11.63 1.63 -8.13
N LYS A 85 -10.55 1.81 -8.89
CA LYS A 85 -9.27 2.32 -8.41
C LYS A 85 -9.43 3.61 -7.59
N ASP A 86 -10.12 4.61 -8.14
CA ASP A 86 -10.29 5.92 -7.49
C ASP A 86 -11.12 5.83 -6.20
N HIS A 87 -12.08 4.90 -6.15
CA HIS A 87 -12.87 4.64 -4.95
C HIS A 87 -12.00 4.08 -3.81
N PHE A 88 -11.15 3.11 -4.12
CA PHE A 88 -10.23 2.53 -3.12
C PHE A 88 -9.13 3.49 -2.69
N ILE A 89 -8.67 4.39 -3.57
CA ILE A 89 -7.74 5.47 -3.19
C ILE A 89 -8.43 6.43 -2.21
N THR A 90 -9.68 6.83 -2.50
CA THR A 90 -10.46 7.70 -1.60
C THR A 90 -10.73 7.02 -0.27
N LEU A 91 -11.05 5.73 -0.29
CA LEU A 91 -11.23 4.92 0.90
C LEU A 91 -9.95 4.90 1.75
N GLY A 92 -8.79 4.64 1.13
CA GLY A 92 -7.49 4.65 1.79
C GLY A 92 -7.11 6.00 2.39
N LYS A 93 -7.52 7.12 1.77
CA LYS A 93 -7.35 8.46 2.37
C LYS A 93 -8.15 8.61 3.68
N ASN A 94 -9.35 8.03 3.74
CA ASN A 94 -10.24 8.16 4.89
C ASN A 94 -9.90 7.20 6.03
N MET A 95 -9.54 5.94 5.72
CA MET A 95 -9.26 4.91 6.73
C MET A 95 -7.76 4.70 7.03
N GLY A 96 -6.87 5.28 6.22
CA GLY A 96 -5.44 5.07 6.31
C GLY A 96 -4.94 3.82 5.57
N ALA A 97 -3.62 3.75 5.38
CA ALA A 97 -2.96 2.68 4.61
C ALA A 97 -3.14 1.29 5.25
N ASP A 98 -3.05 1.17 6.57
CA ASP A 98 -3.18 -0.11 7.27
C ASP A 98 -4.60 -0.68 7.17
N GLY A 99 -5.62 0.17 7.33
CA GLY A 99 -7.02 -0.20 7.15
C GLY A 99 -7.33 -0.62 5.71
N LEU A 100 -6.77 0.09 4.73
CA LEU A 100 -6.88 -0.27 3.34
C LEU A 100 -6.21 -1.62 3.06
N LYS A 101 -5.01 -1.87 3.61
CA LYS A 101 -4.29 -3.13 3.44
C LYS A 101 -5.11 -4.32 3.92
N LEU A 102 -5.65 -4.23 5.13
CA LEU A 102 -6.53 -5.28 5.69
C LEU A 102 -7.75 -5.53 4.80
N THR A 103 -8.35 -4.46 4.27
CA THR A 103 -9.50 -4.54 3.36
C THR A 103 -9.13 -5.26 2.06
N LEU A 104 -7.99 -4.92 1.45
CA LEU A 104 -7.51 -5.54 0.22
C LEU A 104 -7.05 -6.99 0.43
N ASP A 105 -6.53 -7.31 1.61
CA ASP A 105 -6.13 -8.67 1.96
C ASP A 105 -7.33 -9.61 2.16
N ALA A 106 -8.47 -9.08 2.60
CA ALA A 106 -9.73 -9.82 2.70
C ALA A 106 -10.38 -10.14 1.35
N ILE A 107 -9.99 -9.46 0.27
CA ILE A 107 -10.54 -9.70 -1.07
C ILE A 107 -9.75 -10.83 -1.75
N PRO A 108 -10.39 -11.97 -2.09
CA PRO A 108 -9.73 -13.03 -2.85
C PRO A 108 -9.40 -12.54 -4.27
N ALA A 109 -8.25 -12.97 -4.80
CA ALA A 109 -7.89 -12.67 -6.19
C ALA A 109 -8.90 -13.34 -7.14
N ALA A 110 -9.23 -12.66 -8.24
CA ALA A 110 -10.09 -13.24 -9.27
C ALA A 110 -9.43 -14.49 -9.88
N VAL A 111 -10.06 -15.65 -9.69
CA VAL A 111 -9.60 -16.90 -10.28
C VAL A 111 -10.38 -17.18 -11.55
N LYS A 112 -9.70 -17.52 -12.65
CA LYS A 112 -10.37 -17.93 -13.89
C LYS A 112 -11.20 -19.19 -13.63
N PRO A 113 -12.46 -19.28 -14.12
CA PRO A 113 -13.30 -20.47 -13.93
C PRO A 113 -12.63 -21.78 -14.36
N LEU A 114 -11.78 -21.72 -15.40
CA LEU A 114 -10.97 -22.85 -15.87
C LEU A 114 -10.01 -23.40 -14.80
N ASN A 115 -9.50 -22.56 -13.89
CA ASN A 115 -8.64 -23.00 -12.79
C ASN A 115 -9.45 -23.60 -11.62
N LEU A 116 -10.74 -23.26 -11.48
CA LEU A 116 -11.61 -23.88 -10.47
C LEU A 116 -11.97 -25.32 -10.84
N ILE A 117 -12.11 -25.60 -12.14
CA ILE A 117 -12.40 -26.94 -12.66
C ILE A 117 -11.27 -27.93 -12.32
N ASN A 118 -10.03 -27.45 -12.12
CA ASN A 118 -8.91 -28.28 -11.70
C ASN A 118 -8.83 -28.54 -10.18
N ASN A 119 -9.58 -27.78 -9.36
CA ASN A 119 -9.48 -27.81 -7.90
C ASN A 119 -10.78 -28.25 -7.20
N GLY A 120 -11.87 -28.46 -7.94
CA GLY A 120 -13.12 -29.01 -7.43
C GLY A 120 -13.14 -30.53 -7.51
N THR A 121 -12.85 -31.21 -6.40
CA THR A 121 -13.30 -32.58 -6.17
C THR A 121 -14.82 -32.63 -6.28
N GLY A 122 -15.35 -33.06 -7.43
CA GLY A 122 -16.78 -33.23 -7.64
C GLY A 122 -17.23 -33.21 -9.09
N GLY A 123 -16.51 -33.90 -9.98
CA GLY A 123 -16.88 -34.03 -11.40
C GLY A 123 -15.69 -34.49 -12.22
N THR A 124 -15.77 -35.71 -12.73
CA THR A 124 -14.74 -36.44 -13.47
C THR A 124 -14.12 -35.61 -14.61
N GLY A 125 -12.92 -35.09 -14.35
CA GLY A 125 -12.10 -34.37 -15.32
C GLY A 125 -10.68 -34.27 -14.80
N THR A 126 -10.13 -35.38 -14.32
CA THR A 126 -8.72 -35.48 -13.95
C THR A 126 -7.92 -35.13 -15.20
N VAL A 127 -7.30 -33.95 -15.21
CA VAL A 127 -6.15 -33.71 -16.08
C VAL A 127 -5.04 -34.54 -15.47
N VAL A 128 -5.04 -35.82 -15.82
CA VAL A 128 -4.02 -36.77 -15.39
C VAL A 128 -2.70 -36.22 -15.91
N ALA A 129 -1.80 -35.89 -14.99
CA ALA A 129 -0.43 -35.56 -15.34
C ALA A 129 0.09 -36.62 -16.31
N ALA A 130 0.79 -36.20 -17.36
CA ALA A 130 1.26 -37.10 -18.41
C ALA A 130 1.96 -38.33 -17.79
N GLY A 131 1.33 -39.51 -17.89
CA GLY A 131 1.84 -40.76 -17.33
C GLY A 131 0.94 -41.51 -16.33
N ASP A 132 -0.11 -40.89 -15.76
CA ASP A 132 -0.95 -41.52 -14.71
C ASP A 132 -2.34 -42.00 -15.19
N TRP A 133 -2.54 -42.19 -16.50
CA TRP A 133 -3.81 -42.65 -17.06
C TRP A 133 -4.18 -44.05 -16.53
N LYS A 134 -5.43 -44.25 -16.10
CA LYS A 134 -5.93 -45.55 -15.63
C LYS A 134 -6.60 -46.36 -16.73
N LYS A 135 -7.12 -45.69 -17.76
CA LYS A 135 -7.83 -46.30 -18.89
C LYS A 135 -7.70 -45.45 -20.15
N LEU A 136 -7.94 -46.05 -21.31
CA LEU A 136 -7.65 -45.42 -22.59
C LEU A 136 -8.47 -44.14 -22.83
N SER A 137 -9.69 -44.04 -22.30
CA SER A 137 -10.52 -42.83 -22.44
C SER A 137 -9.97 -41.60 -21.71
N GLU A 138 -9.00 -41.79 -20.80
CA GLU A 138 -8.37 -40.70 -20.04
C GLU A 138 -7.16 -40.11 -20.77
N VAL A 139 -6.67 -40.78 -21.82
CA VAL A 139 -5.57 -40.29 -22.65
C VAL A 139 -6.13 -39.24 -23.62
N PRO A 140 -5.53 -38.03 -23.70
CA PRO A 140 -5.89 -37.05 -24.71
C PRO A 140 -5.77 -37.62 -26.13
N SER A 141 -6.76 -37.39 -26.99
CA SER A 141 -6.80 -37.95 -28.36
C SER A 141 -5.52 -37.70 -29.16
N ASP A 142 -4.91 -36.51 -28.99
CA ASP A 142 -3.68 -36.10 -29.66
C ASP A 142 -2.44 -36.88 -29.18
N LYS A 143 -2.53 -37.58 -28.04
CA LYS A 143 -1.47 -38.39 -27.43
C LYS A 143 -1.68 -39.90 -27.61
N ILE A 144 -2.87 -40.36 -27.99
CA ILE A 144 -3.16 -41.79 -28.21
C ILE A 144 -2.28 -42.38 -29.31
N MET A 145 -2.06 -41.65 -30.41
CA MET A 145 -1.25 -42.11 -31.53
C MET A 145 0.25 -42.17 -31.18
N GLU A 146 0.71 -41.20 -30.40
CA GLU A 146 2.09 -41.18 -29.87
C GLU A 146 2.31 -42.35 -28.90
N LEU A 147 1.37 -42.60 -27.98
CA LEU A 147 1.42 -43.72 -27.05
C LEU A 147 1.45 -45.07 -27.80
N ARG A 148 0.60 -45.24 -28.82
CA ARG A 148 0.60 -46.46 -29.66
C ARG A 148 1.95 -46.70 -30.37
N THR A 149 2.66 -45.64 -30.72
CA THR A 149 3.89 -45.71 -31.53
C THR A 149 5.15 -45.82 -30.67
N ASN A 150 5.26 -44.99 -29.64
CA ASN A 150 6.47 -44.85 -28.82
C ASN A 150 6.41 -45.69 -27.53
N ASP A 151 5.22 -46.01 -27.02
CA ASP A 151 5.03 -46.77 -25.79
C ASP A 151 3.83 -47.73 -25.89
N LYS A 152 3.98 -48.71 -26.79
CA LYS A 152 2.94 -49.70 -27.11
C LYS A 152 2.52 -50.52 -25.88
N GLU A 153 3.43 -50.77 -24.94
CA GLU A 153 3.15 -51.54 -23.72
C GLU A 153 2.16 -50.81 -22.81
N THR A 154 2.37 -49.51 -22.59
CA THR A 154 1.44 -48.68 -21.82
C THR A 154 0.10 -48.57 -22.54
N TYR A 155 0.08 -48.38 -23.87
CA TYR A 155 -1.15 -48.37 -24.65
C TYR A 155 -1.97 -49.66 -24.50
N MET A 156 -1.33 -50.84 -24.54
CA MET A 156 -2.00 -52.13 -24.37
C MET A 156 -2.60 -52.30 -22.96
N LYS A 157 -1.89 -51.87 -21.92
CA LYS A 157 -2.39 -51.89 -20.53
C LYS A 157 -3.64 -51.02 -20.37
N LEU A 158 -3.63 -49.81 -20.93
CA LEU A 158 -4.77 -48.89 -20.91
C LEU A 158 -5.95 -49.40 -21.73
N TYR A 159 -5.68 -50.02 -22.88
CA TYR A 159 -6.72 -50.64 -23.72
C TYR A 159 -7.39 -51.80 -22.99
N LYS A 160 -6.61 -52.68 -22.34
CA LYS A 160 -7.13 -53.78 -21.53
C LYS A 160 -7.92 -53.29 -20.33
N ALA A 161 -7.48 -52.20 -19.70
CA ALA A 161 -8.20 -51.57 -18.58
C ALA A 161 -9.54 -50.96 -19.01
N GLU A 162 -9.64 -50.41 -20.23
CA GLU A 162 -10.89 -49.83 -20.75
C GLU A 162 -11.88 -50.90 -21.23
N TYR A 163 -11.40 -51.88 -22.00
CA TYR A 163 -12.27 -52.81 -22.73
C TYR A 163 -12.28 -54.23 -22.16
N GLY A 164 -11.45 -54.53 -21.15
CA GLY A 164 -11.35 -55.86 -20.53
C GLY A 164 -10.81 -56.96 -21.46
N VAL A 165 -10.39 -56.60 -22.68
CA VAL A 165 -9.88 -57.50 -23.72
C VAL A 165 -8.48 -57.07 -24.15
N ASP A 166 -7.64 -58.03 -24.52
CA ASP A 166 -6.30 -57.73 -25.03
C ASP A 166 -6.40 -57.00 -26.38
N CYS A 167 -5.56 -55.97 -26.54
CA CYS A 167 -5.56 -55.14 -27.74
C CYS A 167 -5.32 -56.01 -28.99
N PRO A 168 -6.19 -55.95 -30.03
CA PRO A 168 -5.98 -56.69 -31.26
C PRO A 168 -4.62 -56.31 -31.86
N SER A 169 -3.72 -57.29 -31.96
CA SER A 169 -2.45 -57.12 -32.67
C SER A 169 -2.73 -57.21 -34.17
N TYR A 170 -2.66 -56.08 -34.87
CA TYR A 170 -2.40 -56.04 -36.30
C TYR A 170 -0.94 -55.63 -36.53
#